data_AF-A0A4Y2JKY3-F1
#
_entry.id   AF-A0A4Y2JKY3-F1
#
_cell.length_a   1.000
_cell.length_b   1.000
_cell.length_c   1.000
_cell.angle_alpha   90.00
_cell.angle_beta   90.00
_cell.angle_gamma   90.00
#
_symmetry.space_group_name_H-M   'P 1'
#
loop_
_entity.id
_entity.type
_entity.pdbx_description
1 polymer ?
#
loop_
_entity_poly.entity_id
_entity_poly.type
_entity_poly.pdbx_seq_one_letter_code
_entity_poly.pdbx_strand_id
1 'polypeptide(L)'
;MENPNLNKALHNDRRLAQKFEHALNLTIEKYICYIKFSLFKEKYHQIHAKAEPCLKRIHRQLQMELKSQMKVNAVTLYAEQGVSYLLHSFEKIVDWFQESNLDETVEQTLSVSKVQKSVKKDCPLSKVEYRDKLKRYLQKLSSENDATENIMFQNHEEILDLKECIINLNQAVCKLLDDLNDSSSCKTGEILFEIKLDDSGDII
;
A
#
# COMPACT_ATOMS: atom_id res chain seq x y z
N MET A 1 25.26 -3.30 -21.44
CA MET A 1 24.33 -3.20 -22.58
C MET A 1 22.99 -2.76 -22.03
N GLU A 2 22.63 -1.48 -22.20
CA GLU A 2 21.34 -0.95 -21.75
C GLU A 2 20.23 -1.51 -22.65
N ASN A 3 19.17 -2.02 -22.04
CA ASN A 3 18.10 -2.72 -22.73
C ASN A 3 17.23 -1.70 -23.51
N PRO A 4 17.21 -1.72 -24.86
CA PRO A 4 16.53 -0.71 -25.68
C PRO A 4 15.00 -0.72 -25.50
N ASN A 5 14.42 -1.78 -24.94
CA ASN A 5 13.00 -1.86 -24.62
C ASN A 5 12.61 -1.12 -23.34
N LEU A 6 13.55 -0.95 -22.39
CA LEU A 6 13.29 -0.20 -21.14
C LEU A 6 13.19 1.31 -21.43
N ASN A 7 14.06 1.82 -22.31
CA ASN A 7 14.03 3.22 -22.75
C ASN A 7 12.79 3.55 -23.61
N LYS A 8 12.24 2.59 -24.37
CA LYS A 8 10.97 2.80 -25.11
C LYS A 8 9.76 2.86 -24.19
N ALA A 9 9.71 2.03 -23.15
CA ALA A 9 8.62 2.05 -22.16
C ALA A 9 8.63 3.34 -21.32
N LEU A 10 9.82 3.80 -20.89
CA LEU A 10 9.98 5.07 -20.19
C LEU A 10 9.69 6.31 -21.05
N HIS A 11 9.94 6.25 -22.38
CA HIS A 11 9.64 7.35 -23.29
C HIS A 11 8.16 7.49 -23.65
N ASN A 12 7.39 6.39 -23.66
CA ASN A 12 5.96 6.44 -23.91
C ASN A 12 5.16 6.96 -22.71
N ASP A 13 5.69 6.81 -21.50
CA ASP A 13 4.99 7.10 -20.24
C ASP A 13 4.67 8.60 -20.02
N ARG A 14 5.13 9.52 -20.89
CA ARG A 14 4.81 10.96 -20.79
C ARG A 14 4.46 11.62 -22.13
N ARG A 15 4.12 10.84 -23.15
CA ARG A 15 3.98 11.35 -24.51
C ARG A 15 2.87 12.39 -24.64
N LEU A 16 1.71 12.18 -24.00
CA LEU A 16 0.59 13.13 -24.08
C LEU A 16 0.88 14.42 -23.31
N ALA A 17 1.53 14.32 -22.15
CA ALA A 17 1.99 15.46 -21.37
C ALA A 17 2.98 16.33 -22.18
N GLN A 18 3.97 15.71 -22.82
CA GLN A 18 4.94 16.42 -23.67
C GLN A 18 4.27 17.08 -24.89
N LYS A 19 3.32 16.40 -25.54
CA LYS A 19 2.54 16.98 -26.65
C LYS A 19 1.72 18.18 -26.20
N PHE A 20 1.11 18.10 -25.02
CA PHE A 20 0.35 19.20 -24.44
C PHE A 20 1.24 20.42 -24.16
N GLU A 21 2.39 20.23 -23.51
CA GLU A 21 3.37 21.30 -23.25
C GLU A 21 3.88 21.93 -24.56
N HIS A 22 4.14 21.11 -25.58
CA HIS A 22 4.55 21.59 -26.88
C HIS A 22 3.46 22.42 -27.57
N ALA A 23 2.21 21.94 -27.57
CA ALA A 23 1.07 22.65 -28.15
C ALA A 23 0.80 23.98 -27.45
N LEU A 24 0.93 24.01 -26.12
CA LEU A 24 0.77 25.22 -25.32
C LEU A 24 1.85 26.25 -25.67
N ASN A 25 3.12 25.83 -25.76
CA ASN A 25 4.20 26.71 -26.18
C ASN A 25 3.98 27.27 -27.59
N LEU A 26 3.63 26.42 -28.56
CA LEU A 26 3.31 26.86 -29.92
C LEU A 26 2.17 27.87 -29.97
N THR A 27 1.16 27.69 -29.12
CA THR A 27 0.01 28.59 -29.03
C THR A 27 0.43 29.95 -28.51
N ILE A 28 1.25 30.00 -27.45
CA ILE A 28 1.82 31.25 -26.92
C ILE A 28 2.62 31.97 -28.00
N GLU A 29 3.52 31.27 -28.70
CA GLU A 29 4.33 31.89 -29.77
C GLU A 29 3.44 32.46 -30.88
N LYS A 30 2.40 31.72 -31.31
CA LYS A 30 1.44 32.20 -32.32
C LYS A 30 0.74 33.49 -31.86
N TYR A 31 0.23 33.53 -30.63
CA TYR A 31 -0.44 34.73 -30.09
C TYR A 31 0.48 35.95 -30.05
N ILE A 32 1.73 35.78 -29.63
CA ILE A 32 2.72 36.87 -29.59
C ILE A 32 3.03 37.38 -31.01
N CYS A 33 3.11 36.49 -32.00
CA CYS A 33 3.32 36.86 -33.40
C CYS A 33 2.16 37.66 -34.02
N TYR A 34 0.93 37.52 -33.51
CA TYR A 34 -0.19 38.35 -33.98
C TYR A 34 -0.07 39.82 -33.56
N ILE A 35 0.68 40.12 -32.49
CA ILE A 35 0.93 41.49 -32.03
C ILE A 35 2.01 42.13 -32.90
N LYS A 36 1.65 42.47 -34.14
CA LYS A 36 2.57 43.08 -35.11
C LYS A 36 2.80 44.56 -34.81
N PHE A 37 4.00 45.07 -35.09
CA PHE A 37 4.32 46.50 -34.96
C PHE A 37 3.43 47.39 -35.84
N SER A 38 2.89 46.85 -36.94
CA SER A 38 1.92 47.57 -37.79
C SER A 38 0.70 48.07 -37.02
N LEU A 39 0.21 47.28 -36.05
CA LEU A 39 -0.93 47.67 -35.19
C LEU A 39 -0.56 48.87 -34.30
N PHE A 40 0.70 48.94 -33.84
CA PHE A 40 1.20 50.07 -33.06
C PHE A 40 1.34 51.33 -33.90
N LYS A 41 1.82 51.18 -35.15
CA LYS A 41 1.90 52.30 -36.09
C LYS A 41 0.52 52.87 -36.41
N GLU A 42 -0.49 52.01 -36.60
CA GLU A 42 -1.86 52.43 -36.88
C GLU A 42 -2.49 53.14 -35.67
N LYS A 43 -2.43 52.52 -34.49
CA LYS A 43 -3.08 53.04 -33.28
C LYS A 43 -2.38 54.27 -32.69
N TYR A 44 -1.05 54.32 -32.77
CA TYR A 44 -0.21 55.38 -32.19
C TYR A 44 0.56 56.17 -33.26
N HIS A 45 -0.11 56.49 -34.37
CA HIS A 45 0.49 57.18 -35.52
C HIS A 45 1.21 58.50 -35.15
N GLN A 46 0.66 59.30 -34.22
CA GLN A 46 1.29 60.55 -33.77
C GLN A 46 2.62 60.32 -33.05
N ILE A 47 2.69 59.27 -32.22
CA ILE A 47 3.91 58.87 -31.51
C ILE A 47 4.89 58.26 -32.50
N HIS A 48 4.42 57.43 -33.44
CA HIS A 48 5.24 56.86 -34.50
C HIS A 48 5.94 57.97 -35.31
N ALA A 49 5.21 59.02 -35.72
CA ALA A 49 5.77 60.11 -36.50
C ALA A 49 6.87 60.90 -35.76
N LYS A 50 6.79 61.00 -34.43
CA LYS A 50 7.72 61.78 -33.60
C LYS A 50 8.85 60.95 -32.97
N ALA A 51 8.60 59.68 -32.70
CA ALA A 51 9.44 58.83 -31.86
C ALA A 51 9.30 57.33 -32.20
N GLU A 52 9.38 56.97 -33.49
CA GLU A 52 9.34 55.57 -33.95
C GLU A 52 10.29 54.63 -33.17
N PRO A 53 11.55 54.98 -32.87
CA PRO A 53 12.46 54.09 -32.15
C PRO A 53 11.96 53.75 -30.74
N CYS A 54 11.37 54.72 -30.05
CA CYS A 54 10.78 54.53 -28.73
C CYS A 54 9.56 53.61 -28.82
N LEU A 55 8.69 53.82 -29.81
CA LEU A 55 7.51 52.98 -30.02
C LEU A 55 7.88 51.53 -30.38
N LYS A 56 8.92 51.33 -31.21
CA LYS A 56 9.48 49.99 -31.49
C LYS A 56 10.04 49.32 -30.25
N ARG A 57 10.71 50.08 -29.38
CA ARG A 57 11.23 49.56 -28.10
C ARG A 57 10.11 49.10 -27.18
N ILE A 58 9.06 49.91 -27.04
CA ILE A 58 7.87 49.57 -26.25
C ILE A 58 7.20 48.30 -26.80
N HIS A 59 7.01 48.22 -28.12
CA HIS A 59 6.44 47.04 -28.78
C HIS A 59 7.25 45.77 -28.49
N ARG A 60 8.59 45.83 -28.62
CA ARG A 60 9.47 44.69 -28.30
C ARG A 60 9.42 44.31 -26.83
N GLN A 61 9.46 45.30 -25.92
CA GLN A 61 9.35 45.06 -24.48
C GLN A 61 8.03 44.39 -24.12
N LEU A 62 6.92 44.86 -24.68
CA LEU A 62 5.61 44.24 -24.49
C LEU A 62 5.62 42.78 -24.96
N GLN A 63 6.15 42.49 -26.15
CA GLN A 63 6.19 41.11 -26.66
C GLN A 63 7.03 40.19 -25.78
N MET A 64 8.19 40.66 -25.31
CA MET A 64 9.07 39.86 -24.44
C MET A 64 8.43 39.61 -23.08
N GLU A 65 7.89 40.65 -22.44
CA GLU A 65 7.26 40.55 -21.12
C GLU A 65 6.02 39.66 -21.19
N LEU A 66 5.13 39.90 -22.15
CA LEU A 66 3.91 39.12 -22.31
C LEU A 66 4.22 37.64 -22.57
N LYS A 67 5.20 37.35 -23.44
CA LYS A 67 5.66 35.97 -23.70
C LYS A 67 6.21 35.31 -22.44
N SER A 68 7.03 36.02 -21.68
CA SER A 68 7.61 35.53 -20.43
C SER A 68 6.52 35.20 -19.41
N GLN A 69 5.62 36.15 -19.15
CA GLN A 69 4.51 36.01 -18.19
C GLN A 69 3.55 34.89 -18.58
N MET A 70 3.18 34.79 -19.86
CA MET A 70 2.31 33.71 -20.34
C MET A 70 2.95 32.32 -20.15
N LYS A 71 4.27 32.18 -20.38
CA LYS A 71 4.97 30.92 -20.14
C LYS A 71 5.01 30.57 -18.67
N VAL A 72 5.35 31.53 -17.80
CA VAL A 72 5.38 31.32 -16.35
C VAL A 72 4.00 30.90 -15.86
N ASN A 73 2.95 31.68 -16.18
CA ASN A 73 1.59 31.38 -15.74
C ASN A 73 1.09 30.02 -16.24
N ALA A 74 1.41 29.67 -17.50
CA ALA A 74 1.00 28.40 -18.04
C ALA A 74 1.70 27.21 -17.36
N VAL A 75 3.00 27.33 -17.06
CA VAL A 75 3.73 26.29 -16.30
C VAL A 75 3.18 26.15 -14.89
N THR A 76 2.92 27.28 -14.21
CA THR A 76 2.33 27.29 -12.87
C THR A 76 0.96 26.62 -12.87
N LEU A 77 0.05 27.03 -13.75
CA LEU A 77 -1.30 26.43 -13.84
C LEU A 77 -1.24 24.94 -14.22
N TYR A 78 -0.34 24.56 -15.13
CA TYR A 78 -0.13 23.17 -15.52
C TYR A 78 0.31 22.30 -14.33
N ALA A 79 1.18 22.83 -13.45
CA ALA A 79 1.63 22.17 -12.24
C ALA A 79 0.54 22.14 -11.15
N GLU A 80 -0.08 23.28 -10.86
CA GLU A 80 -1.12 23.42 -9.82
C GLU A 80 -2.33 22.52 -10.07
N GLN A 81 -2.76 22.41 -11.32
CA GLN A 81 -3.90 21.58 -11.71
C GLN A 81 -3.54 20.09 -11.88
N GLY A 82 -2.27 19.73 -11.70
CA GLY A 82 -1.81 18.34 -11.86
C GLY A 82 -2.07 17.78 -13.26
N VAL A 83 -2.12 18.63 -14.30
CA VAL A 83 -2.51 18.23 -15.66
C VAL A 83 -1.59 17.12 -16.18
N SER A 84 -0.28 17.20 -15.89
CA SER A 84 0.68 16.17 -16.27
C SER A 84 0.29 14.79 -15.73
N TYR A 85 -0.11 14.73 -14.47
CA TYR A 85 -0.54 13.49 -13.81
C TYR A 85 -1.85 12.96 -14.41
N LEU A 86 -2.81 13.84 -14.70
CA LEU A 86 -4.08 13.47 -15.32
C LEU A 86 -3.89 12.92 -16.74
N LEU A 87 -3.07 13.57 -17.56
CA LEU A 87 -2.75 13.11 -18.91
C LEU A 87 -2.01 11.78 -18.90
N HIS A 88 -1.09 11.60 -17.96
CA HIS A 88 -0.39 10.33 -17.76
C HIS A 88 -1.33 9.20 -17.34
N SER A 89 -2.22 9.48 -16.39
CA SER A 89 -3.23 8.51 -15.92
C SER A 89 -4.19 8.14 -17.06
N PHE A 90 -4.56 9.11 -17.89
CA PHE A 90 -5.38 8.87 -19.07
C PHE A 90 -4.66 8.00 -20.11
N GLU A 91 -3.38 8.26 -20.41
CA GLU A 91 -2.60 7.39 -21.31
C GLU A 91 -2.57 5.95 -20.80
N LYS A 92 -2.34 5.73 -19.50
CA LYS A 92 -2.37 4.39 -18.90
C LYS A 92 -3.72 3.69 -19.06
N ILE A 93 -4.83 4.41 -18.92
CA ILE A 93 -6.17 3.86 -19.13
C ILE A 93 -6.34 3.46 -20.60
N VAL A 94 -5.94 4.31 -21.54
CA VAL A 94 -6.02 4.03 -22.98
C VAL A 94 -5.17 2.82 -23.36
N ASP A 95 -3.93 2.76 -22.88
CA ASP A 95 -3.02 1.64 -23.13
C ASP A 95 -3.61 0.34 -22.56
N TRP A 96 -4.15 0.37 -21.34
CA TRP A 96 -4.85 -0.78 -20.75
C TRP A 96 -6.02 -1.25 -21.61
N PHE A 97 -6.86 -0.35 -22.12
CA PHE A 97 -7.97 -0.73 -23.01
C PHE A 97 -7.49 -1.34 -24.32
N GLN A 98 -6.42 -0.81 -24.92
CA GLN A 98 -5.85 -1.32 -26.16
C GLN A 98 -5.19 -2.70 -25.99
N GLU A 99 -4.51 -2.93 -24.86
CA GLU A 99 -3.88 -4.21 -24.54
C GLU A 99 -4.90 -5.28 -24.12
N SER A 100 -6.04 -4.88 -23.55
CA SER A 100 -7.03 -5.80 -22.99
C SER A 100 -7.83 -6.59 -24.04
N ASN A 101 -7.67 -6.33 -25.36
CA ASN A 101 -8.48 -6.94 -26.44
C ASN A 101 -9.98 -7.03 -26.07
N LEU A 102 -10.51 -6.00 -25.42
CA LEU A 102 -11.92 -5.93 -25.07
C LEU A 102 -12.70 -5.78 -26.38
N ASP A 103 -13.35 -6.88 -26.78
CA ASP A 103 -14.15 -7.03 -28.00
C ASP A 103 -14.97 -5.76 -28.28
N GLU A 104 -14.88 -5.23 -29.51
CA GLU A 104 -15.49 -3.97 -29.97
C GLU A 104 -17.03 -3.89 -29.78
N THR A 105 -17.67 -4.98 -29.35
CA THR A 105 -19.11 -5.09 -29.10
C THR A 105 -19.55 -4.54 -27.74
N VAL A 106 -18.63 -4.22 -26.82
CA VAL A 106 -19.02 -3.49 -25.61
C VAL A 106 -19.18 -2.02 -25.96
N GLU A 107 -20.37 -1.63 -26.42
CA GLU A 107 -20.81 -0.23 -26.43
C GLU A 107 -20.46 0.39 -25.07
N GLN A 108 -19.37 1.16 -25.02
CA GLN A 108 -18.92 1.91 -23.87
C GLN A 108 -19.82 3.13 -23.67
N THR A 109 -21.11 2.87 -23.44
CA THR A 109 -21.99 3.83 -22.80
C THR A 109 -21.61 3.89 -21.32
N LEU A 110 -20.64 4.76 -21.00
CA LEU A 110 -20.40 5.29 -19.66
C LEU A 110 -21.61 6.16 -19.25
N SER A 111 -22.77 5.54 -19.05
CA SER A 111 -23.88 6.19 -18.38
C SER A 111 -23.70 6.02 -16.88
N VAL A 112 -23.94 7.09 -16.12
CA VAL A 112 -23.88 7.13 -14.64
C VAL A 112 -24.68 5.97 -14.00
N SER A 113 -25.69 5.45 -14.71
CA SER A 113 -26.49 4.29 -14.31
C SER A 113 -25.72 2.95 -14.19
N LYS A 114 -24.58 2.78 -14.89
CA LYS A 114 -23.76 1.55 -14.82
C LYS A 114 -22.78 1.54 -13.64
N VAL A 115 -22.45 2.68 -13.04
CA VAL A 115 -21.55 2.77 -11.86
C VAL A 115 -22.16 2.09 -10.63
N GLN A 116 -23.49 2.18 -10.45
CA GLN A 116 -24.17 1.44 -9.38
C GLN A 116 -24.15 -0.09 -9.59
N LYS A 117 -24.04 -0.57 -10.83
CA LYS A 117 -23.93 -2.00 -11.13
C LYS A 117 -22.48 -2.51 -11.03
N SER A 118 -21.46 -1.68 -11.27
CA SER A 118 -20.05 -2.06 -11.12
C SER A 118 -19.61 -2.18 -9.66
N VAL A 119 -20.11 -1.32 -8.76
CA VAL A 119 -19.85 -1.44 -7.30
C VAL A 119 -20.32 -2.81 -6.76
N LYS A 120 -21.38 -3.38 -7.34
CA LYS A 120 -21.85 -4.74 -7.00
C LYS A 120 -21.02 -5.87 -7.61
N LYS A 121 -20.20 -5.60 -8.63
CA LYS A 121 -19.33 -6.58 -9.31
C LYS A 121 -17.89 -6.61 -8.78
N ASP A 122 -17.40 -5.52 -8.20
CA ASP A 122 -16.05 -5.47 -7.58
C ASP A 122 -16.07 -5.87 -6.08
N CYS A 123 -17.20 -5.68 -5.39
CA CYS A 123 -17.41 -6.11 -4.00
C CYS A 123 -17.33 -7.65 -3.77
N PRO A 124 -17.78 -8.53 -4.68
CA PRO A 124 -17.68 -9.98 -4.52
C PRO A 124 -16.24 -10.49 -4.59
N LEU A 125 -15.38 -9.91 -5.43
CA LEU A 125 -13.99 -10.38 -5.60
C LEU A 125 -13.18 -10.17 -4.31
N SER A 126 -13.29 -8.99 -3.68
CA SER A 126 -12.64 -8.77 -2.40
C SER A 126 -13.22 -9.65 -1.29
N LYS A 127 -14.54 -9.89 -1.27
CA LYS A 127 -15.16 -10.80 -0.28
C LYS A 127 -14.71 -12.26 -0.45
N VAL A 128 -14.46 -12.72 -1.67
CA VAL A 128 -13.92 -14.06 -1.93
C VAL A 128 -12.48 -14.15 -1.42
N GLU A 129 -11.64 -13.16 -1.72
CA GLU A 129 -10.26 -13.10 -1.22
C GLU A 129 -10.20 -13.06 0.31
N TYR A 130 -11.05 -12.24 0.94
CA TYR A 130 -11.18 -12.18 2.40
C TYR A 130 -11.66 -13.50 2.99
N ARG A 131 -12.63 -14.16 2.35
CA ARG A 131 -13.12 -15.49 2.78
C ARG A 131 -12.02 -16.54 2.71
N ASP A 132 -11.24 -16.56 1.64
CA ASP A 132 -10.16 -17.52 1.46
C ASP A 132 -8.98 -17.25 2.41
N LYS A 133 -8.74 -15.97 2.75
CA LYS A 133 -7.79 -15.60 3.79
C LYS A 133 -8.25 -16.03 5.18
N LEU A 134 -9.53 -15.84 5.51
CA LEU A 134 -10.14 -16.31 6.77
C LEU A 134 -10.10 -17.84 6.88
N LYS A 135 -10.37 -18.58 5.79
CA LYS A 135 -10.23 -20.04 5.77
C LYS A 135 -8.80 -20.49 6.10
N ARG A 136 -7.79 -19.82 5.51
CA ARG A 136 -6.38 -20.12 5.81
C ARG A 136 -6.04 -19.87 7.28
N TYR A 137 -6.55 -18.79 7.87
CA TYR A 137 -6.34 -18.52 9.30
C TYR A 137 -7.03 -19.55 10.19
N LEU A 138 -8.27 -19.93 9.88
CA LEU A 138 -8.98 -20.97 10.63
C LEU A 138 -8.25 -22.31 10.55
N GLN A 139 -7.75 -22.69 9.39
CA GLN A 139 -7.00 -23.94 9.22
C GLN A 139 -5.70 -23.92 10.03
N LYS A 140 -5.00 -22.77 10.06
CA LYS A 140 -3.80 -22.60 10.88
C LYS A 140 -4.12 -22.72 12.38
N LEU A 141 -5.16 -22.03 12.86
CA LEU A 141 -5.59 -22.12 14.26
C LEU A 141 -6.01 -23.53 14.64
N SER A 142 -6.71 -24.26 13.77
CA SER A 142 -7.05 -25.66 13.98
C SER A 142 -5.79 -26.51 14.16
N SER A 143 -4.80 -26.36 13.27
CA SER A 143 -3.54 -27.12 13.39
C SER A 143 -2.73 -26.78 14.64
N GLU A 144 -2.74 -25.52 15.07
CA GLU A 144 -2.07 -25.10 16.31
C GLU A 144 -2.80 -25.65 17.54
N ASN A 145 -4.13 -25.72 17.49
CA ASN A 145 -4.93 -26.32 18.56
C ASN A 145 -4.67 -27.83 18.67
N ASP A 146 -4.68 -28.57 17.56
CA ASP A 146 -4.41 -30.01 17.55
C ASP A 146 -2.99 -30.31 18.07
N ALA A 147 -2.00 -29.46 17.73
CA ALA A 147 -0.65 -29.57 18.24
C ALA A 147 -0.60 -29.32 19.76
N THR A 148 -1.34 -28.32 20.24
CA THR A 148 -1.41 -28.00 21.67
C THR A 148 -2.11 -29.11 22.46
N GLU A 149 -3.19 -29.68 21.93
CA GLU A 149 -3.91 -30.78 22.56
C GLU A 149 -3.04 -32.04 22.68
N ASN A 150 -2.24 -32.34 21.65
CA ASN A 150 -1.24 -33.41 21.71
C ASN A 150 -0.17 -33.17 22.79
N ILE A 151 0.32 -31.94 22.92
CA ILE A 151 1.28 -31.58 23.99
C ILE A 151 0.64 -31.73 25.37
N MET A 152 -0.62 -31.29 25.53
CA MET A 152 -1.32 -31.46 26.80
C MET A 152 -1.52 -32.94 27.15
N PHE A 153 -1.83 -33.79 26.16
CA PHE A 153 -1.95 -35.22 26.36
C PHE A 153 -0.62 -35.85 26.81
N GLN A 154 0.49 -35.53 26.13
CA GLN A 154 1.82 -36.00 26.51
C GLN A 154 2.22 -35.56 27.92
N ASN A 155 2.00 -34.28 28.26
CA ASN A 155 2.27 -33.77 29.60
C ASN A 155 1.40 -34.47 30.65
N HIS A 156 0.15 -34.80 30.33
CA HIS A 156 -0.72 -35.52 31.25
C HIS A 156 -0.22 -36.93 31.54
N GLU A 157 0.22 -37.67 30.52
CA GLU A 157 0.84 -38.99 30.70
C GLU A 157 2.12 -38.90 31.55
N GLU A 158 2.99 -37.92 31.28
CA GLU A 158 4.22 -37.73 32.06
C GLU A 158 3.95 -37.40 33.54
N ILE A 159 2.91 -36.60 33.81
CA ILE A 159 2.48 -36.32 35.20
C ILE A 159 1.99 -37.58 35.89
N LEU A 160 1.25 -38.45 35.19
CA LEU A 160 0.78 -39.72 35.76
C LEU A 160 1.96 -40.66 36.09
N ASP A 161 2.93 -40.77 35.17
CA ASP A 161 4.13 -41.57 35.36
C ASP A 161 4.98 -41.06 36.54
N LEU A 162 5.16 -39.73 36.64
CA LEU A 162 5.87 -39.11 37.75
C LEU A 162 5.15 -39.34 39.09
N LYS A 163 3.82 -39.27 39.10
CA LYS A 163 3.02 -39.54 40.29
C LYS A 163 3.18 -40.98 40.75
N GLU A 164 3.19 -41.94 39.82
CA GLU A 164 3.43 -43.35 40.14
C GLU A 164 4.85 -43.57 40.67
N CYS A 165 5.86 -42.96 40.04
CA CYS A 165 7.24 -42.98 40.53
C CYS A 165 7.35 -42.47 41.97
N ILE A 166 6.72 -41.33 42.29
CA ILE A 166 6.74 -40.75 43.64
C ILE A 166 6.06 -41.69 44.65
N ILE A 167 4.92 -42.29 44.30
CA ILE A 167 4.24 -43.25 45.17
C ILE A 167 5.16 -44.45 45.46
N ASN A 168 5.80 -45.01 44.44
CA ASN A 168 6.72 -46.14 44.58
C ASN A 168 7.94 -45.77 45.43
N LEU A 169 8.51 -44.57 45.23
CA LEU A 169 9.59 -44.04 46.05
C LEU A 169 9.18 -43.88 47.51
N ASN A 170 8.01 -43.29 47.78
CA ASN A 170 7.50 -43.13 49.14
C ASN A 170 7.29 -44.48 49.82
N GLN A 171 6.73 -45.46 49.13
CA GLN A 171 6.59 -46.82 49.67
C GLN A 171 7.95 -47.47 49.98
N ALA A 172 8.94 -47.28 49.11
CA ALA A 172 10.30 -47.78 49.35
C ALA A 172 10.97 -47.10 50.55
N VAL A 173 10.81 -45.79 50.69
CA VAL A 173 11.32 -45.02 51.83
C VAL A 173 10.64 -45.47 53.13
N CYS A 174 9.31 -45.64 53.14
CA CYS A 174 8.60 -46.15 54.32
C CYS A 174 9.12 -47.53 54.73
N LYS A 175 9.29 -48.47 53.79
CA LYS A 175 9.87 -49.79 54.08
C LYS A 175 11.28 -49.71 54.65
N LEU A 176 12.14 -48.86 54.08
CA LEU A 176 13.50 -48.67 54.59
C LEU A 176 13.50 -48.06 56.00
N LEU A 177 12.58 -47.14 56.28
CA LEU A 177 12.40 -46.57 57.62
C LEU A 177 11.91 -47.63 58.62
N ASP A 178 10.96 -48.47 58.21
CA ASP A 178 10.46 -49.59 59.02
C ASP A 178 11.60 -50.58 59.32
N ASP A 179 12.40 -50.97 58.32
CA ASP A 179 13.57 -51.84 58.47
C ASP A 179 14.66 -51.22 59.38
N LEU A 180 14.85 -49.90 59.33
CA LEU A 180 15.75 -49.15 60.22
C LEU A 180 15.23 -49.07 61.65
N ASN A 181 13.91 -48.98 61.84
CA ASN A 181 13.27 -48.95 63.15
C ASN A 181 13.26 -50.34 63.80
N ASP A 182 13.07 -51.40 63.01
CA ASP A 182 13.15 -52.79 63.47
C ASP A 182 14.60 -53.23 63.81
N SER A 183 15.59 -52.61 63.16
CA SER A 183 17.02 -52.85 63.42
C SER A 183 17.62 -51.95 64.52
N SER A 184 16.88 -50.95 65.02
CA SER A 184 17.35 -50.06 66.09
C SER A 184 16.38 -50.08 67.29
N SER A 185 16.85 -50.59 68.43
CA SER A 185 16.15 -50.46 69.72
C SER A 185 16.23 -49.04 70.28
N CYS A 186 15.89 -48.02 69.49
CA CYS A 186 15.97 -46.62 69.89
C CYS A 186 14.78 -45.85 69.34
N LYS A 187 13.84 -45.48 70.23
CA LYS A 187 12.67 -44.66 69.92
C LYS A 187 13.10 -43.36 69.24
N THR A 188 12.64 -43.09 68.02
CA THR A 188 12.66 -41.71 67.50
C THR A 188 11.49 -41.44 66.55
N GLY A 189 10.57 -40.60 67.01
CA GLY A 189 9.82 -39.58 66.28
C GLY A 189 9.06 -39.98 65.01
N GLU A 190 7.73 -39.99 65.10
CA GLU A 190 6.85 -39.84 63.93
C GLU A 190 7.24 -38.57 63.15
N ILE A 191 7.65 -38.73 61.89
CA ILE A 191 7.67 -37.63 60.92
C ILE A 191 6.56 -37.93 59.92
N LEU A 192 5.38 -37.34 60.16
CA LEU A 192 4.32 -37.22 59.15
C LEU A 192 4.67 -36.04 58.23
N PHE A 193 4.87 -36.31 56.95
CA PHE A 193 4.79 -35.26 55.93
C PHE A 193 3.33 -35.09 55.52
N GLU A 194 2.66 -34.09 56.11
CA GLU A 194 1.36 -33.63 55.65
C GLU A 194 1.57 -32.62 54.51
N ILE A 195 1.44 -33.06 53.25
CA ILE A 195 1.44 -32.15 52.10
C ILE A 195 0.09 -31.46 52.06
N LYS A 196 0.06 -30.15 52.32
CA LYS A 196 -1.14 -29.32 52.18
C LYS A 196 -1.13 -28.66 50.80
N LEU A 197 -2.18 -28.93 50.04
CA LEU A 197 -2.47 -28.26 48.78
C LEU A 197 -3.43 -27.10 49.05
N ASP A 198 -3.25 -25.97 48.38
CA ASP A 198 -4.26 -24.90 48.39
C ASP A 198 -5.40 -25.17 47.38
N ASP A 199 -6.40 -24.29 47.35
CA ASP A 199 -7.58 -24.41 46.49
C ASP A 199 -7.24 -24.33 44.98
N SER A 200 -6.02 -23.94 44.61
CA SER A 200 -5.49 -24.00 43.24
C SER A 200 -4.80 -25.33 42.90
N GLY A 201 -4.55 -26.18 43.90
CA GLY A 201 -3.88 -27.47 43.73
C GLY A 201 -2.35 -27.38 43.74
N ASP A 202 -1.77 -26.24 44.11
CA ASP A 202 -0.32 -26.06 44.24
C ASP A 202 0.17 -26.52 45.62
N ILE A 203 1.38 -27.07 45.69
CA ILE A 203 2.03 -27.52 46.94
C ILE A 203 2.58 -26.29 47.68
N ILE A 204 2.19 -26.11 48.95
CA ILE A 204 2.74 -25.09 49.85
C ILE A 204 3.89 -25.67 50.70
#